data_AF-A0A2M8KNW2-F1
#
_entry.id   AF-A0A2M8KNW2-F1
#
_cell.length_a   1.000
_cell.length_b   1.000
_cell.length_c   1.000
_cell.angle_alpha   90.00
_cell.angle_beta   90.00
_cell.angle_gamma   90.00
#
_symmetry.space_group_name_H-M   'P 1'
#
loop_
_entity.id
_entity.type
_entity.pdbx_description
1 polymer ?
#
loop_
_entity_poly.entity_id
_entity_poly.type
_entity_poly.pdbx_seq_one_letter_code
_entity_poly.pdbx_strand_id
1 'polypeptide(L)'
;MIVDVIEALTDSTNPKQYIKNMLNRDEELAKGWVQIEHPLFIDTAGGKQQIRCANTEGIFRIIQSIPSSKAEPFKRWLAKVGYERVQE
;
A
#
# COMPACT_ATOMS: atom_id res chain seq x y z
N MET A 1 4.40 -5.04 5.72
CA MET A 1 5.36 -4.68 4.66
C MET A 1 4.55 -4.21 3.46
N ILE A 2 5.12 -3.42 2.52
CA ILE A 2 4.34 -2.95 1.35
C ILE A 2 3.91 -4.14 0.47
N VAL A 3 4.81 -5.11 0.28
CA VAL A 3 4.57 -6.29 -0.54
C VAL A 3 3.37 -7.10 -0.03
N ASP A 4 3.28 -7.36 1.28
CA ASP A 4 2.15 -8.14 1.84
C ASP A 4 0.80 -7.46 1.59
N VAL A 5 0.74 -6.13 1.64
CA VAL A 5 -0.49 -5.39 1.36
C VAL A 5 -0.90 -5.55 -0.11
N ILE A 6 0.07 -5.51 -1.03
CA ILE A 6 -0.18 -5.78 -2.44
C ILE A 6 -0.63 -7.23 -2.66
N GLU A 7 -0.01 -8.20 -2.00
CA GLU A 7 -0.38 -9.62 -2.10
C GLU A 7 -1.80 -9.87 -1.55
N ALA A 8 -2.14 -9.27 -0.42
CA ALA A 8 -3.45 -9.42 0.20
C ALA A 8 -4.57 -8.78 -0.64
N LEU A 9 -4.29 -7.63 -1.27
CA LEU A 9 -5.31 -6.82 -1.95
C LEU A 9 -5.27 -6.95 -3.47
N THR A 10 -4.44 -7.81 -4.03
CA THR A 10 -4.38 -8.08 -5.48
C THR A 10 -4.31 -9.57 -5.76
N ASP A 11 -4.42 -9.95 -7.03
CA ASP A 11 -4.16 -11.30 -7.51
C ASP A 11 -2.80 -11.39 -8.23
N SER A 12 -1.91 -10.41 -7.99
CA SER A 12 -0.63 -10.36 -8.69
C SER A 12 0.31 -11.45 -8.20
N THR A 13 0.78 -12.27 -9.14
CA THR A 13 1.87 -13.24 -8.90
C THR A 13 3.24 -12.58 -8.77
N ASN A 14 3.36 -11.28 -9.08
CA ASN A 14 4.59 -10.51 -8.94
C ASN A 14 4.31 -9.11 -8.34
N PRO A 15 4.24 -9.01 -7.00
CA PRO A 15 3.94 -7.77 -6.29
C PRO A 15 4.95 -6.65 -6.57
N LYS A 16 6.24 -6.98 -6.78
CA LYS A 16 7.28 -5.99 -7.08
C LYS A 16 7.01 -5.32 -8.43
N GLN A 17 6.63 -6.10 -9.44
CA GLN A 17 6.24 -5.55 -10.74
C GLN A 17 4.92 -4.79 -10.64
N TYR A 18 3.98 -5.26 -9.83
CA TYR A 18 2.72 -4.57 -9.59
C TYR A 18 2.95 -3.16 -9.02
N ILE A 19 3.84 -3.01 -8.03
CA ILE A 19 4.20 -1.70 -7.46
C ILE A 19 4.73 -0.76 -8.54
N LYS A 20 5.67 -1.22 -9.39
CA LYS A 20 6.17 -0.40 -10.51
C LYS A 20 5.04 0.06 -11.43
N ASN A 21 4.16 -0.86 -11.82
CA ASN A 21 3.03 -0.55 -12.68
C ASN A 21 2.03 0.40 -11.99
N MET A 22 1.86 0.29 -10.67
CA MET A 22 1.02 1.19 -9.87
C MET A 22 1.58 2.62 -9.87
N LEU A 23 2.88 2.78 -9.66
CA LEU A 23 3.54 4.09 -9.71
C LEU A 23 3.48 4.70 -11.10
N ASN A 24 3.57 3.90 -12.16
CA ASN A 24 3.41 4.39 -13.53
C ASN A 24 1.99 4.88 -13.85
N ARG A 25 0.96 4.37 -13.14
CA ARG A 25 -0.43 4.79 -13.33
C ARG A 25 -0.83 5.98 -12.46
N ASP A 26 -0.20 6.14 -11.30
CA ASP A 26 -0.49 7.18 -10.31
C ASP A 26 0.75 8.06 -10.14
N GLU A 27 0.87 9.08 -10.99
CA GLU A 27 2.02 9.98 -11.03
C GLU A 27 2.20 10.76 -9.71
N GLU A 28 1.10 11.11 -9.04
CA GLU A 28 1.14 11.80 -7.74
C GLU A 28 1.69 10.90 -6.64
N LEU A 29 1.29 9.61 -6.63
CA LEU A 29 1.89 8.62 -5.74
C LEU A 29 3.39 8.44 -6.05
N ALA A 30 3.77 8.42 -7.32
CA ALA A 30 5.16 8.25 -7.74
C ALA A 30 6.05 9.41 -7.26
N LYS A 31 5.57 10.67 -7.37
CA LYS A 31 6.29 11.85 -6.89
C LYS A 31 6.61 11.79 -5.40
N GLY A 32 5.69 11.26 -4.59
CA GLY A 32 5.82 11.12 -3.13
C GLY A 32 6.32 9.76 -2.65
N TRP A 33 6.76 8.88 -3.56
CA TRP A 33 7.01 7.47 -3.20
C TRP A 33 8.15 7.28 -2.20
N VAL A 34 9.22 8.08 -2.30
CA VAL A 34 10.39 7.99 -1.40
C VAL A 34 10.02 8.34 0.05
N GLN A 35 9.02 9.19 0.23
CA GLN A 35 8.51 9.62 1.52
C GLN A 35 7.55 8.57 2.12
N ILE A 36 6.95 7.72 1.28
CA ILE A 36 6.03 6.65 1.67
C ILE A 36 6.77 5.35 1.95
N GLU A 37 7.75 5.01 1.11
CA GLU A 37 8.55 3.81 1.24
C GLU A 37 9.71 4.03 2.24
N HIS A 38 9.64 3.34 3.36
CA HIS A 38 10.69 3.29 4.37
C HIS A 38 11.32 1.90 4.42
N PRO A 39 12.54 1.73 3.88
CA PRO A 39 13.30 0.49 4.04
C PRO A 39 13.73 0.32 5.51
N LEU A 40 13.25 -0.74 6.16
CA LEU A 40 13.58 -1.09 7.54
C LEU A 40 14.32 -2.42 7.57
N PHE A 41 15.32 -2.52 8.45
CA PHE A 41 15.93 -3.81 8.73
C PHE A 41 15.07 -4.57 9.75
N ILE A 42 14.65 -5.78 9.38
CA ILE A 42 13.81 -6.65 10.20
C ILE A 42 14.55 -7.98 10.36
N ASP A 43 14.60 -8.48 11.58
CA ASP A 43 15.15 -9.80 11.87
C ASP A 43 14.15 -10.87 11.43
N THR A 44 14.60 -11.77 10.56
CA THR A 44 13.81 -12.88 10.02
C THR A 44 14.51 -14.21 10.31
N ALA A 45 13.82 -15.33 10.03
CA ALA A 45 14.43 -16.66 10.14
C ALA A 45 15.71 -16.83 9.27
N GLY A 46 15.81 -16.07 8.17
CA GLY A 46 16.99 -16.04 7.29
C GLY A 46 18.04 -15.00 7.67
N GLY A 47 17.92 -14.37 8.84
CA GLY A 47 18.77 -13.26 9.29
C GLY A 47 18.13 -11.89 9.07
N LYS A 48 18.93 -10.84 9.30
CA LYS A 48 18.50 -9.45 9.19
C LYS A 48 18.31 -9.06 7.73
N GLN A 49 17.08 -8.76 7.33
CA GLN A 49 16.71 -8.42 5.96
C GLN A 49 16.21 -6.97 5.87
N GLN A 50 16.53 -6.31 4.77
CA GLN A 50 15.97 -4.99 4.47
C GLN A 50 14.62 -5.17 3.77
N ILE A 51 13.56 -4.67 4.39
CA ILE A 51 12.19 -4.84 3.95
C ILE A 51 11.56 -3.46 3.70
N ARG A 52 10.83 -3.33 2.58
CA ARG A 52 10.12 -2.10 2.21
C ARG A 52 8.84 -1.98 3.04
N CYS A 53 8.78 -0.99 3.92
CA CYS A 53 7.66 -0.72 4.79
C CYS A 53 7.05 0.65 4.47
N ALA A 54 5.83 0.87 4.91
CA ALA A 54 5.19 2.18 4.91
C ALA A 54 4.44 2.32 6.24
N ASN A 55 4.28 3.56 6.69
CA ASN A 55 3.43 3.86 7.85
C ASN A 55 1.94 3.76 7.48
N THR A 56 1.05 3.96 8.45
CA THR A 56 -0.40 3.81 8.26
C THR A 56 -0.94 4.70 7.12
N GLU A 57 -0.51 5.96 7.09
CA GLU A 57 -0.92 6.92 6.05
C GLU A 57 -0.45 6.48 4.66
N GLY A 58 0.81 6.06 4.54
CA GLY A 58 1.39 5.53 3.31
C GLY A 58 0.66 4.30 2.80
N ILE A 59 0.29 3.38 3.70
CA ILE A 59 -0.53 2.21 3.36
C ILE A 59 -1.91 2.63 2.85
N PHE A 60 -2.60 3.55 3.52
CA PHE A 60 -3.90 4.03 3.03
C PHE A 60 -3.80 4.66 1.66
N ARG A 61 -2.77 5.47 1.41
CA ARG A 61 -2.53 6.06 0.09
C ARG A 61 -2.27 5.00 -0.98
N ILE A 62 -1.49 3.96 -0.67
CA ILE A 62 -1.26 2.81 -1.57
C ILE A 62 -2.57 2.10 -1.90
N ILE A 63 -3.41 1.81 -0.89
CA ILE A 63 -4.68 1.10 -1.08
C ILE A 63 -5.60 1.87 -2.03
N GLN A 64 -5.63 3.20 -1.94
CA GLN A 64 -6.43 4.03 -2.86
C GLN A 64 -6.03 3.80 -4.33
N SER A 65 -4.76 3.60 -4.62
CA SER A 65 -4.20 3.37 -5.97
C SER A 65 -4.30 1.93 -6.50
N ILE A 66 -4.90 1.01 -5.73
CA ILE A 66 -5.09 -0.40 -6.15
C ILE A 66 -6.44 -0.57 -6.86
N PRO A 67 -6.50 -0.79 -8.19
CA PRO A 67 -7.74 -1.07 -8.92
C PRO A 67 -8.16 -2.55 -8.84
N SER A 68 -8.20 -3.14 -7.65
CA SER A 68 -8.59 -4.54 -7.43
C SER A 68 -9.90 -4.63 -6.67
N SER A 69 -10.75 -5.59 -7.03
CA SER A 69 -11.99 -5.90 -6.30
C SER A 69 -11.72 -6.32 -4.85
N LYS A 70 -10.53 -6.86 -4.54
CA LYS A 70 -10.13 -7.16 -3.16
C LYS A 70 -9.89 -5.92 -2.30
N ALA A 71 -9.50 -4.80 -2.91
CA ALA A 71 -9.31 -3.53 -2.19
C ALA A 71 -10.65 -2.82 -1.93
N GLU A 72 -11.69 -3.15 -2.68
CA GLU A 72 -12.98 -2.46 -2.67
C GLU A 72 -13.69 -2.46 -1.28
N PRO A 73 -13.76 -3.58 -0.53
CA PRO A 73 -14.31 -3.54 0.83
C PRO A 73 -13.56 -2.57 1.75
N PHE A 74 -12.24 -2.47 1.60
CA PHE A 74 -11.41 -1.57 2.40
C PHE A 74 -11.66 -0.10 2.02
N LYS A 75 -11.78 0.19 0.72
CA LYS A 75 -12.11 1.54 0.24
C LYS A 75 -13.48 2.00 0.73
N ARG A 76 -14.49 1.12 0.72
CA ARG A 76 -15.81 1.42 1.30
C ARG A 76 -15.75 1.67 2.79
N TRP A 77 -14.95 0.90 3.52
CA TRP A 77 -14.75 1.12 4.95
C TRP A 77 -14.10 2.49 5.21
N LEU A 78 -13.04 2.85 4.48
CA LEU A 78 -12.42 4.17 4.56
C LEU A 78 -13.42 5.30 4.26
N ALA A 79 -14.26 5.13 3.23
CA ALA A 79 -15.30 6.11 2.89
C ALA A 79 -16.34 6.27 4.00
N LYS A 80 -16.78 5.16 4.61
CA LYS A 80 -17.72 5.18 5.73
C LYS A 80 -17.13 5.90 6.94
N VAL A 81 -15.92 5.55 7.36
CA VAL A 81 -15.25 6.20 8.50
C VAL A 81 -15.02 7.69 8.22
N GLY A 82 -14.61 8.04 6.99
CA GLY A 82 -14.47 9.44 6.58
C GLY A 82 -15.79 10.21 6.66
N TYR A 83 -16.89 9.61 6.21
CA TYR A 83 -18.21 10.21 6.31
C TYR A 83 -18.63 10.45 7.77
N GLU A 84 -18.45 9.46 8.65
CA GLU A 84 -18.76 9.57 10.09
C GLU A 84 -18.03 10.74 10.75
N ARG A 85 -16.77 11.01 10.38
CA ARG A 85 -15.98 12.13 10.93
C ARG A 85 -16.36 13.51 10.39
N VAL A 86 -16.98 13.58 9.20
CA VAL A 86 -17.46 14.84 8.62
C VAL A 86 -18.84 15.21 9.20
N GLN A 87 -19.59 14.23 9.70
CA GLN A 87 -20.90 14.45 10.31
C GLN A 87 -20.84 14.75 11.82
N GLU A 88 -19.68 14.59 12.44
CA GLU A 88 -19.38 15.03 13.81
C GLU A 88 -19.13 16.55 13.87
#